data_AF-A0A2K3M2P4-F1
#
_entry.id   AF-A0A2K3M2P4-F1
#
_cell.length_a   1.000
_cell.length_b   1.000
_cell.length_c   1.000
_cell.angle_alpha   90.00
_cell.angle_beta   90.00
_cell.angle_gamma   90.00
#
_symmetry.space_group_name_H-M   'P 1'
#
loop_
_entity.id
_entity.type
_entity.pdbx_description
1 polymer ?
#
loop_
_entity_poly.entity_id
_entity_poly.type
_entity_poly.pdbx_seq_one_letter_code
_entity_poly.pdbx_strand_id
1 'polypeptide(L)'
;MMSLVVKSKTKDLVKCEVIDGGELKSRRHLNVRGKSATLPSITEKDWEDIKFGVDNQVDFYAVSFVKDARVACGSIWFIQYQIFIPYFQLQMGLVPHRSDQAMVARGDLGAELPIEEVPLLQEDIIRRCRRMQKPVIVATNMLESMIIHPTPTRAEVSDIAIAVRQGADAVMLSGETAHGKFPMKAVKVMHAVALRNESTVLRSDAYPNHLSSHKNWIHGYSFEPL
;
A
#
# COMPACT_ATOMS: atom_id res chain seq x y z
N MET A 1 -6.61 15.43 -11.82
CA MET A 1 -7.52 15.20 -10.68
C MET A 1 -8.60 16.26 -10.78
N MET A 2 -9.86 15.94 -10.48
CA MET A 2 -10.95 16.93 -10.44
C MET A 2 -11.43 17.06 -9.00
N SER A 3 -11.78 18.27 -8.57
CA SER A 3 -12.31 18.53 -7.23
C SER A 3 -13.67 19.22 -7.33
N LEU A 4 -14.61 18.79 -6.49
CA LEU A 4 -15.96 19.33 -6.46
C LEU A 4 -16.37 19.64 -5.03
N VAL A 5 -17.09 20.75 -4.84
CA VAL A 5 -17.70 21.11 -3.56
C VAL A 5 -19.21 20.86 -3.61
N VAL A 6 -19.74 20.25 -2.56
CA VAL A 6 -21.19 19.99 -2.45
C VAL A 6 -21.93 21.29 -2.16
N LYS A 7 -22.96 21.60 -2.96
CA LYS A 7 -23.85 22.76 -2.76
C LYS A 7 -25.18 22.40 -2.15
N SER A 8 -25.76 21.30 -2.61
CA SER A 8 -27.00 20.76 -2.05
C SER A 8 -27.06 19.25 -2.26
N LYS A 9 -27.84 18.58 -1.40
CA LYS A 9 -28.10 17.15 -1.48
C LYS A 9 -29.60 16.90 -1.35
N THR A 10 -30.10 15.95 -2.12
CA THR A 10 -31.40 15.31 -1.89
C THR A 10 -31.14 13.87 -1.45
N LYS A 11 -32.18 13.01 -1.46
CA LYS A 11 -32.04 11.59 -1.15
C LYS A 11 -31.12 10.86 -2.14
N ASP A 12 -31.30 11.14 -3.43
CA ASP A 12 -30.69 10.36 -4.52
C ASP A 12 -29.77 11.20 -5.43
N LEU A 13 -29.62 12.50 -5.14
CA LEU A 13 -28.86 13.41 -5.98
C LEU A 13 -28.01 14.39 -5.15
N VAL A 14 -26.77 14.57 -5.57
CA VAL A 14 -25.86 15.58 -5.00
C VAL A 14 -25.53 16.59 -6.09
N LYS A 15 -25.82 17.87 -5.84
CA LYS A 15 -25.41 18.98 -6.70
C LYS A 15 -24.08 19.52 -6.21
N CYS A 16 -23.09 19.56 -7.09
CA CYS A 16 -21.77 20.05 -6.79
C CYS A 16 -21.37 21.20 -7.72
N GLU A 17 -20.49 22.07 -7.25
CA GLU A 17 -19.76 23.03 -8.07
C GLU A 17 -18.34 22.50 -8.29
N VAL A 18 -17.83 22.64 -9.53
CA VAL A 18 -16.47 22.26 -9.87
C VAL A 18 -15.52 23.33 -9.33
N ILE A 19 -14.55 22.92 -8.52
CA ILE A 19 -13.50 23.81 -8.03
C ILE A 19 -12.29 23.69 -8.96
N ASP A 20 -11.77 22.47 -9.11
CA ASP A 20 -10.71 22.16 -10.09
C ASP A 20 -11.26 21.28 -11.21
N GLY A 21 -11.28 21.84 -12.42
CA GLY A 21 -11.74 21.17 -13.63
C GLY A 21 -10.76 20.14 -14.18
N GLY A 22 -11.21 19.38 -15.18
CA GLY A 22 -10.38 18.39 -15.86
C GLY A 22 -11.18 17.47 -16.76
N GLU A 23 -10.50 16.50 -17.36
CA GLU A 23 -11.11 15.46 -18.19
C GLU A 23 -11.63 14.30 -17.33
N LEU A 24 -12.95 14.09 -17.30
CA LEU A 24 -13.56 12.94 -16.65
C LEU A 24 -13.72 11.79 -17.64
N LYS A 25 -12.98 10.69 -17.41
CA LYS A 25 -13.13 9.45 -18.19
C LYS A 25 -14.11 8.50 -17.51
N SER A 26 -14.46 7.39 -18.18
CA SER A 26 -15.36 6.38 -17.62
C SER A 26 -14.76 5.66 -16.41
N ARG A 27 -15.63 5.23 -15.47
CA ARG A 27 -15.29 4.41 -14.29
C ARG A 27 -14.16 4.96 -13.42
N ARG A 28 -14.10 6.29 -13.24
CA ARG A 28 -13.13 6.92 -12.34
C ARG A 28 -13.56 6.81 -10.89
N HIS A 29 -12.58 6.62 -10.00
CA HIS A 29 -12.79 6.51 -8.57
C HIS A 29 -13.27 7.85 -8.00
N LEU A 30 -14.29 7.81 -7.14
CA LEU A 30 -14.80 8.97 -6.42
C LEU A 30 -14.37 8.85 -4.96
N ASN A 31 -13.63 9.83 -4.47
CA ASN A 31 -13.29 9.93 -3.06
C ASN A 31 -14.15 11.01 -2.38
N VAL A 32 -14.75 10.68 -1.23
CA VAL A 32 -15.51 11.62 -0.38
C VAL A 32 -14.83 11.74 0.97
N ARG A 33 -14.06 12.81 1.13
CA ARG A 33 -13.34 13.13 2.38
C ARG A 33 -14.27 13.11 3.59
N GLY A 34 -13.86 12.40 4.64
CA GLY A 34 -14.52 12.40 5.95
C GLY A 34 -15.84 11.64 6.06
N LYS A 35 -16.28 10.91 5.03
CA LYS A 35 -17.55 10.16 5.04
C LYS A 35 -17.47 8.69 4.66
N SER A 36 -16.28 8.13 4.51
CA SER A 36 -16.10 6.71 4.16
C SER A 36 -16.62 5.73 5.21
N ALA A 37 -17.28 6.18 6.29
CA ALA A 37 -17.54 5.43 7.51
C ALA A 37 -18.49 4.21 7.39
N THR A 38 -19.45 4.16 6.46
CA THR A 38 -20.54 3.17 6.53
C THR A 38 -20.40 1.89 5.70
N LEU A 39 -19.43 1.81 4.79
CA LEU A 39 -19.23 0.57 4.01
C LEU A 39 -18.47 -0.50 4.81
N PRO A 40 -18.83 -1.79 4.69
CA PRO A 40 -18.06 -2.88 5.30
C PRO A 40 -16.64 -2.92 4.74
N SER A 41 -15.67 -3.38 5.54
CA SER A 41 -14.27 -3.48 5.09
C SER A 41 -14.01 -4.59 4.08
N ILE A 42 -14.87 -5.62 4.01
CA ILE A 42 -14.82 -6.70 3.02
C ILE A 42 -16.25 -6.93 2.52
N THR A 43 -16.43 -6.94 1.21
CA THR A 43 -17.70 -7.22 0.53
C THR A 43 -17.84 -8.71 0.19
N GLU A 44 -19.04 -9.16 -0.19
CA GLU A 44 -19.25 -10.53 -0.68
C GLU A 44 -18.36 -10.85 -1.89
N LYS A 45 -18.18 -9.88 -2.79
CA LYS A 45 -17.28 -10.03 -3.94
C LYS A 45 -15.81 -10.22 -3.51
N ASP A 46 -15.37 -9.49 -2.50
CA ASP A 46 -13.99 -9.63 -2.00
C ASP A 46 -13.76 -11.03 -1.41
N TRP A 47 -14.78 -11.65 -0.82
CA TRP A 47 -14.69 -13.05 -0.37
C TRP A 47 -14.55 -14.04 -1.52
N GLU A 48 -15.25 -13.81 -2.63
CA GLU A 48 -15.09 -14.61 -3.84
C GLU A 48 -13.68 -14.47 -4.42
N ASP A 49 -13.13 -13.25 -4.44
CA ASP A 49 -11.76 -12.99 -4.90
C ASP A 49 -10.71 -13.64 -3.97
N ILE A 50 -10.92 -13.61 -2.66
CA ILE A 50 -10.07 -14.30 -1.68
C ILE A 50 -10.07 -15.80 -1.95
N LYS A 51 -11.26 -16.40 -2.10
CA LYS A 51 -11.41 -17.82 -2.40
C LYS A 51 -10.69 -18.19 -3.69
N PHE A 52 -10.87 -17.40 -4.75
CA PHE A 52 -10.15 -17.59 -6.00
C PHE A 52 -8.63 -17.57 -5.78
N GLY A 53 -8.12 -16.64 -4.98
CA GLY A 53 -6.70 -16.60 -4.64
C GLY A 53 -6.21 -17.85 -3.90
N VAL A 54 -7.04 -18.41 -3.00
CA VAL A 54 -6.70 -19.62 -2.22
C VAL A 54 -6.59 -20.81 -3.17
N ASP A 55 -7.56 -20.97 -4.06
CA ASP A 55 -7.57 -22.02 -5.07
C ASP A 55 -6.36 -21.92 -6.02
N ASN A 56 -5.79 -20.73 -6.19
CA ASN A 56 -4.61 -20.45 -7.03
C ASN A 56 -3.30 -20.29 -6.23
N GLN A 57 -3.29 -20.58 -4.93
CA GLN A 57 -2.09 -20.51 -4.06
C GLN A 57 -1.41 -19.13 -4.06
N VAL A 58 -2.20 -18.05 -4.02
CA VAL A 58 -1.68 -16.67 -3.91
C VAL A 58 -0.95 -16.47 -2.57
N ASP A 59 0.25 -15.89 -2.63
CA ASP A 59 1.11 -15.73 -1.45
C ASP A 59 0.66 -14.63 -0.46
N PHE A 60 0.04 -13.56 -0.98
CA PHE A 60 -0.24 -12.35 -0.20
C PHE A 60 -1.53 -11.68 -0.64
N TYR A 61 -2.29 -11.17 0.33
CA TYR A 61 -3.52 -10.43 0.08
C TYR A 61 -3.43 -9.01 0.62
N ALA A 62 -3.49 -8.03 -0.28
CA ALA A 62 -3.61 -6.62 0.10
C ALA A 62 -5.08 -6.23 0.26
N VAL A 63 -5.52 -5.95 1.48
CA VAL A 63 -6.91 -5.67 1.87
C VAL A 63 -7.14 -4.17 2.05
N SER A 64 -7.77 -3.56 1.05
CA SER A 64 -8.16 -2.14 1.00
C SER A 64 -9.06 -1.67 2.15
N PHE A 65 -8.83 -0.46 2.66
CA PHE A 65 -9.73 0.26 3.58
C PHE A 65 -10.14 -0.51 4.85
N VAL A 66 -9.18 -1.14 5.53
CA VAL A 66 -9.45 -1.83 6.81
C VAL A 66 -9.76 -0.80 7.90
N LYS A 67 -10.99 -0.88 8.44
CA LYS A 67 -11.47 -0.01 9.53
C LYS A 67 -11.44 -0.68 10.89
N ASP A 68 -11.44 -2.01 10.91
CA ASP A 68 -11.55 -2.82 12.11
C ASP A 68 -10.38 -3.80 12.19
N ALA A 69 -9.63 -3.75 13.30
CA ALA A 69 -8.53 -4.67 13.57
C ALA A 69 -8.99 -6.14 13.70
N ARG A 70 -10.30 -6.39 13.84
CA ARG A 70 -10.88 -7.75 13.77
C ARG A 70 -10.90 -8.29 12.35
N VAL A 71 -10.98 -7.45 11.32
CA VAL A 71 -10.81 -7.89 9.92
C VAL A 71 -9.36 -8.32 9.68
N ALA A 72 -8.42 -7.67 10.40
CA ALA A 72 -7.03 -8.12 10.47
C ALA A 72 -6.80 -9.36 11.34
N CYS A 73 -7.80 -9.79 12.15
CA CYS A 73 -7.60 -10.78 13.21
C CYS A 73 -8.83 -11.69 13.43
N GLY A 74 -9.55 -11.99 12.36
CA GLY A 74 -10.85 -12.66 12.45
C GLY A 74 -10.91 -13.82 11.48
N SER A 75 -10.61 -15.01 12.00
CA SER A 75 -11.32 -16.24 11.65
C SER A 75 -11.53 -16.51 10.14
N ILE A 76 -10.46 -16.41 9.35
CA ILE A 76 -10.38 -17.10 8.05
C ILE A 76 -9.42 -18.26 8.27
N TRP A 77 -10.04 -19.39 8.59
CA TRP A 77 -9.48 -20.69 8.93
C TRP A 77 -8.21 -21.05 8.15
N PHE A 78 -7.16 -21.50 8.86
CA PHE A 78 -6.10 -22.40 8.37
C PHE A 78 -5.49 -22.08 6.99
N ILE A 79 -5.20 -20.82 6.69
CA ILE A 79 -4.55 -20.45 5.44
C ILE A 79 -3.27 -19.65 5.74
N GLN A 80 -2.12 -20.25 5.46
CA GLN A 80 -0.78 -19.66 5.57
C GLN A 80 -0.58 -18.53 4.54
N TYR A 81 -1.19 -17.34 4.67
CA TYR A 81 -0.80 -16.21 3.79
C TYR A 81 -0.93 -14.84 4.47
N GLN A 82 0.02 -13.95 4.16
CA GLN A 82 0.24 -12.69 4.85
C GLN A 82 -0.74 -11.62 4.35
N ILE A 83 -1.64 -11.18 5.25
CA ILE A 83 -2.59 -10.11 4.97
C ILE A 83 -1.89 -8.77 5.10
N PHE A 84 -2.15 -7.90 4.14
CA PHE A 84 -1.48 -6.64 3.99
C PHE A 84 -2.52 -5.53 3.99
N ILE A 85 -2.42 -4.60 4.92
CA ILE A 85 -3.50 -3.66 5.23
C ILE A 85 -3.10 -2.24 4.77
N PRO A 86 -3.66 -1.72 3.66
CA PRO A 86 -3.76 -0.29 3.39
C PRO A 86 -4.63 0.39 4.45
N TYR A 87 -4.07 1.47 4.95
CA TYR A 87 -4.27 1.91 6.32
C TYR A 87 -5.31 3.04 6.43
N PHE A 88 -6.43 2.82 7.13
CA PHE A 88 -7.39 3.86 7.55
C PHE A 88 -7.38 4.15 9.06
N GLN A 89 -6.52 3.51 9.87
CA GLN A 89 -6.57 3.63 11.34
C GLN A 89 -5.57 4.64 11.95
N LEU A 90 -5.23 5.75 11.28
CA LEU A 90 -4.16 6.67 11.80
C LEU A 90 -4.71 7.84 12.60
N GLN A 91 -6.02 7.90 12.79
CA GLN A 91 -6.59 8.77 13.81
C GLN A 91 -6.29 8.28 15.24
N MET A 92 -5.71 7.07 15.42
CA MET A 92 -5.44 6.46 16.73
C MET A 92 -4.03 5.89 16.92
N GLY A 93 -3.10 6.12 15.98
CA GLY A 93 -1.67 5.80 16.20
C GLY A 93 -1.36 4.33 16.56
N LEU A 94 -1.97 3.35 15.90
CA LEU A 94 -1.66 1.92 16.13
C LEU A 94 -1.60 1.15 14.80
N VAL A 95 -0.40 0.79 14.35
CA VAL A 95 -0.26 -0.42 13.50
C VAL A 95 -0.87 -1.55 14.31
N PRO A 96 -1.92 -2.24 13.83
CA PRO A 96 -2.56 -3.28 14.60
C PRO A 96 -1.50 -4.28 15.06
N HIS A 97 -1.45 -4.57 16.36
CA HIS A 97 -0.53 -5.59 16.88
C HIS A 97 -0.73 -6.95 16.19
N ARG A 98 -1.90 -7.13 15.54
CA ARG A 98 -2.37 -8.33 14.87
C ARG A 98 -2.17 -8.38 13.34
N SER A 99 -1.67 -7.33 12.68
CA SER A 99 -1.37 -7.41 11.24
C SER A 99 0.02 -8.00 11.00
N ASP A 100 0.21 -8.87 10.00
CA ASP A 100 1.54 -9.44 9.75
C ASP A 100 2.48 -8.49 9.00
N GLN A 101 1.92 -7.55 8.22
CA GLN A 101 2.64 -6.53 7.43
C GLN A 101 1.82 -5.23 7.26
N ALA A 102 2.41 -4.21 6.63
CA ALA A 102 1.74 -2.95 6.30
C ALA A 102 2.06 -2.41 4.90
N MET A 103 1.07 -1.77 4.23
CA MET A 103 1.31 -0.86 3.09
C MET A 103 1.33 0.57 3.56
N VAL A 104 2.18 1.36 2.92
CA VAL A 104 1.92 2.78 2.72
C VAL A 104 1.36 2.99 1.31
N ALA A 105 0.03 2.98 1.17
CA ALA A 105 -0.67 3.20 -0.10
C ALA A 105 -0.88 4.70 -0.36
N ARG A 106 0.14 5.36 -0.89
CA ARG A 106 0.22 6.84 -0.94
C ARG A 106 -0.85 7.49 -1.80
N GLY A 107 -1.32 6.82 -2.85
CA GLY A 107 -2.40 7.28 -3.72
C GLY A 107 -3.72 7.46 -2.97
N ASP A 108 -4.11 6.48 -2.17
CA ASP A 108 -5.33 6.56 -1.34
C ASP A 108 -5.11 7.53 -0.17
N LEU A 109 -3.95 7.48 0.49
CA LEU A 109 -3.62 8.39 1.60
C LEU A 109 -3.67 9.86 1.16
N GLY A 110 -3.12 10.20 -0.01
CA GLY A 110 -3.14 11.57 -0.53
C GLY A 110 -4.51 12.04 -1.03
N ALA A 111 -5.45 11.11 -1.26
CA ALA A 111 -6.83 11.47 -1.56
C ALA A 111 -7.63 11.80 -0.28
N GLU A 112 -7.38 11.07 0.80
CA GLU A 112 -8.04 11.23 2.09
C GLU A 112 -7.46 12.36 2.96
N LEU A 113 -6.14 12.54 2.94
CA LEU A 113 -5.40 13.45 3.82
C LEU A 113 -4.81 14.64 3.04
N PRO A 114 -4.43 15.74 3.73
CA PRO A 114 -3.56 16.75 3.14
C PRO A 114 -2.28 16.10 2.58
N ILE A 115 -1.86 16.51 1.39
CA ILE A 115 -0.77 15.84 0.66
C ILE A 115 0.57 15.96 1.39
N GLU A 116 0.75 17.03 2.15
CA GLU A 116 1.91 17.32 2.98
C GLU A 116 2.03 16.40 4.21
N GLU A 117 0.93 15.78 4.65
CA GLU A 117 0.92 14.83 5.76
C GLU A 117 1.38 13.42 5.34
N VAL A 118 1.24 13.08 4.05
CA VAL A 118 1.53 11.73 3.54
C VAL A 118 2.98 11.31 3.79
N PRO A 119 4.02 12.14 3.52
CA PRO A 119 5.40 11.77 3.80
C PRO A 119 5.68 11.57 5.30
N LEU A 120 5.05 12.38 6.17
CA LEU A 120 5.20 12.28 7.62
C LEU A 120 4.63 10.96 8.14
N LEU A 121 3.45 10.58 7.65
CA LEU A 121 2.81 9.31 8.00
C LEU A 121 3.57 8.11 7.44
N GLN A 122 4.09 8.18 6.21
CA GLN A 122 4.95 7.14 5.65
C GLN A 122 6.11 6.82 6.60
N GLU A 123 6.84 7.86 7.01
CA GLU A 123 7.98 7.68 7.91
C GLU A 123 7.55 7.08 9.26
N ASP A 124 6.44 7.57 9.82
CA ASP A 124 5.90 7.05 11.08
C ASP A 124 5.49 5.58 11.00
N ILE A 125 4.82 5.18 9.92
CA ILE A 125 4.41 3.80 9.67
C ILE A 125 5.66 2.91 9.56
N ILE A 126 6.64 3.29 8.74
CA ILE A 126 7.86 2.51 8.54
C ILE A 126 8.60 2.33 9.87
N ARG A 127 8.77 3.41 10.64
CA ARG A 127 9.44 3.37 11.95
C ARG A 127 8.75 2.41 12.93
N ARG A 128 7.41 2.45 12.98
CA ARG A 128 6.62 1.56 13.84
C ARG A 128 6.72 0.10 13.39
N CYS A 129 6.62 -0.16 12.10
CA CYS A 129 6.74 -1.51 11.54
C CYS A 129 8.11 -2.12 11.84
N ARG A 130 9.17 -1.35 11.64
CA ARG A 130 10.54 -1.76 12.00
C ARG A 130 10.69 -2.08 13.49
N ARG A 131 10.16 -1.23 14.38
CA ARG A 131 10.17 -1.48 15.84
C ARG A 131 9.43 -2.76 16.22
N MET A 132 8.39 -3.10 15.46
CA MET A 132 7.57 -4.30 15.67
C MET A 132 8.08 -5.52 14.87
N GLN A 133 9.19 -5.38 14.13
CA GLN A 133 9.72 -6.40 13.22
C GLN A 133 8.69 -6.90 12.20
N LYS A 134 7.85 -5.99 11.69
CA LYS A 134 6.85 -6.27 10.67
C LYS A 134 7.30 -5.68 9.34
N PRO A 135 7.21 -6.45 8.24
CA PRO A 135 7.50 -5.92 6.91
C PRO A 135 6.59 -4.75 6.53
N VAL A 136 7.15 -3.77 5.84
CA VAL A 136 6.43 -2.62 5.31
C VAL A 136 6.79 -2.36 3.85
N ILE A 137 5.76 -2.15 3.02
CA ILE A 137 5.91 -1.85 1.60
C ILE A 137 5.46 -0.41 1.34
N VAL A 138 6.29 0.38 0.67
CA VAL A 138 5.91 1.71 0.19
C VAL A 138 5.42 1.61 -1.25
N ALA A 139 4.21 2.11 -1.51
CA ALA A 139 3.52 1.87 -2.76
C ALA A 139 2.98 3.15 -3.40
N THR A 140 2.66 3.02 -4.71
CA THR A 140 2.06 4.01 -5.61
C THR A 140 2.96 5.21 -5.93
N ASN A 141 2.87 5.73 -7.15
CA ASN A 141 3.57 6.95 -7.61
C ASN A 141 5.09 6.96 -7.41
N MET A 142 5.75 5.80 -7.40
CA MET A 142 7.20 5.74 -7.22
C MET A 142 7.94 6.17 -8.50
N LEU A 143 7.41 5.80 -9.68
CA LEU A 143 7.96 6.12 -11.00
C LEU A 143 6.84 6.53 -12.00
N GLU A 144 5.81 7.23 -11.54
CA GLU A 144 4.57 7.54 -12.29
C GLU A 144 4.83 8.10 -13.70
N SER A 145 5.79 9.02 -13.86
CA SER A 145 6.15 9.60 -15.15
C SER A 145 6.59 8.54 -16.17
N MET A 146 7.11 7.41 -15.69
CA MET A 146 7.57 6.31 -16.54
C MET A 146 6.43 5.49 -17.16
N ILE A 147 5.18 5.76 -16.80
CA ILE A 147 4.01 5.26 -17.55
C ILE A 147 4.07 5.76 -19.00
N ILE A 148 4.47 7.01 -19.20
CA ILE A 148 4.46 7.68 -20.51
C ILE A 148 5.86 7.97 -21.03
N HIS A 149 6.84 8.16 -20.15
CA HIS A 149 8.21 8.58 -20.49
C HIS A 149 9.24 7.47 -20.23
N PRO A 150 10.33 7.39 -21.00
CA PRO A 150 11.33 6.32 -20.83
C PRO A 150 12.28 6.53 -19.65
N THR A 151 12.25 7.69 -19.02
CA THR A 151 13.16 8.11 -17.94
C THR A 151 12.38 8.76 -16.80
N PRO A 152 12.75 8.49 -15.54
CA PRO A 152 12.09 9.09 -14.39
C PRO A 152 12.52 10.54 -14.19
N THR A 153 11.75 11.25 -13.38
CA THR A 153 12.14 12.55 -12.81
C THR A 153 13.16 12.38 -11.68
N ARG A 154 13.85 13.47 -11.32
CA ARG A 154 14.74 13.46 -10.14
C ARG A 154 13.99 13.31 -8.82
N ALA A 155 12.76 13.82 -8.76
CA ALA A 155 11.89 13.68 -7.59
C ALA A 155 11.56 12.20 -7.33
N GLU A 156 11.15 11.46 -8.37
CA GLU A 156 10.84 10.02 -8.27
C GLU A 156 12.07 9.19 -7.84
N VAL A 157 13.24 9.48 -8.39
CA VAL A 157 14.49 8.82 -7.96
C VAL A 157 14.80 9.14 -6.49
N SER A 158 14.61 10.40 -6.06
CA SER A 158 14.81 10.79 -4.67
C SER A 158 13.80 10.13 -3.73
N ASP A 159 12.56 9.96 -4.18
CA ASP A 159 11.48 9.35 -3.41
C ASP A 159 11.77 7.87 -3.11
N ILE A 160 12.18 7.09 -4.12
CA ILE A 160 12.65 5.71 -3.93
C ILE A 160 13.83 5.68 -2.95
N ALA A 161 14.80 6.57 -3.13
CA ALA A 161 15.97 6.64 -2.27
C ALA A 161 15.60 6.92 -0.80
N ILE A 162 14.63 7.81 -0.55
CA ILE A 162 14.14 8.11 0.79
C ILE A 162 13.41 6.91 1.39
N ALA A 163 12.50 6.27 0.66
CA ALA A 163 11.76 5.10 1.14
C ALA A 163 12.70 3.96 1.57
N VAL A 164 13.73 3.69 0.76
CA VAL A 164 14.77 2.69 1.06
C VAL A 164 15.59 3.10 2.30
N ARG A 165 16.00 4.36 2.42
CA ARG A 165 16.76 4.84 3.59
C ARG A 165 15.93 4.87 4.89
N GLN A 166 14.63 5.13 4.79
CA GLN A 166 13.69 5.00 5.91
C GLN A 166 13.58 3.54 6.38
N GLY A 167 13.98 2.60 5.51
CA GLY A 167 14.04 1.19 5.84
C GLY A 167 12.76 0.44 5.50
N ALA A 168 12.09 0.84 4.41
CA ALA A 168 11.04 0.03 3.80
C ALA A 168 11.60 -1.31 3.33
N ASP A 169 10.85 -2.40 3.55
CA ASP A 169 11.25 -3.75 3.16
C ASP A 169 11.01 -4.00 1.67
N ALA A 170 10.03 -3.31 1.07
CA ALA A 170 9.88 -3.28 -0.38
C ALA A 170 9.30 -1.95 -0.88
N VAL A 171 9.49 -1.73 -2.18
CA VAL A 171 8.94 -0.62 -2.96
C VAL A 171 8.13 -1.18 -4.12
N MET A 172 6.98 -0.58 -4.43
CA MET A 172 6.02 -1.13 -5.39
C MET A 172 5.80 -0.23 -6.61
N LEU A 173 5.74 -0.85 -7.79
CA LEU A 173 5.27 -0.24 -9.04
C LEU A 173 3.81 -0.62 -9.27
N SER A 174 3.00 0.32 -9.74
CA SER A 174 1.56 0.17 -9.99
C SER A 174 1.26 0.32 -11.49
N GLY A 175 0.83 1.51 -11.94
CA GLY A 175 0.53 1.78 -13.34
C GLY A 175 1.75 1.63 -14.25
N GLU A 176 2.96 1.87 -13.70
CA GLU A 176 4.23 1.80 -14.41
C GLU A 176 4.47 0.42 -15.05
N THR A 177 4.09 -0.65 -14.35
CA THR A 177 4.23 -2.04 -14.82
C THR A 177 2.93 -2.62 -15.35
N ALA A 178 1.78 -2.21 -14.81
CA ALA A 178 0.48 -2.77 -15.21
C ALA A 178 0.04 -2.32 -16.60
N HIS A 179 0.27 -1.04 -16.95
CA HIS A 179 -0.18 -0.47 -18.22
C HIS A 179 0.77 0.62 -18.77
N GLY A 180 2.00 0.70 -18.25
CA GLY A 180 3.00 1.67 -18.69
C GLY A 180 3.64 1.30 -20.03
N LYS A 181 4.16 2.30 -20.73
CA LYS A 181 4.90 2.10 -21.99
C LYS A 181 6.30 1.51 -21.79
N PHE A 182 6.85 1.60 -20.59
CA PHE A 182 8.23 1.22 -20.29
C PHE A 182 8.37 0.33 -19.03
N PRO A 183 7.59 -0.76 -18.89
CA PRO A 183 7.52 -1.55 -17.65
C PRO A 183 8.87 -2.12 -17.24
N MET A 184 9.61 -2.71 -18.18
CA MET A 184 10.95 -3.27 -17.92
C MET A 184 11.98 -2.19 -17.53
N LYS A 185 11.86 -0.97 -18.06
CA LYS A 185 12.75 0.13 -17.67
C LYS A 185 12.42 0.64 -16.27
N ALA A 186 11.13 0.76 -15.93
CA ALA A 186 10.70 1.14 -14.60
C ALA A 186 11.26 0.18 -13.53
N VAL A 187 11.15 -1.13 -13.76
CA VAL A 187 11.74 -2.15 -12.86
C VAL A 187 13.26 -1.99 -12.74
N LYS A 188 13.98 -1.81 -13.86
CA LYS A 188 15.44 -1.62 -13.86
C LYS A 188 15.87 -0.36 -13.10
N VAL A 189 15.13 0.74 -13.27
CA VAL A 189 15.36 2.00 -12.54
C VAL A 189 15.14 1.79 -11.06
N MET A 190 13.99 1.22 -10.66
CA MET A 190 13.67 0.92 -9.26
C MET A 190 14.79 0.09 -8.61
N HIS A 191 15.20 -1.00 -9.27
CA HIS A 191 16.28 -1.86 -8.81
C HIS A 191 17.61 -1.11 -8.65
N ALA A 192 18.03 -0.34 -9.65
CA ALA A 192 19.29 0.39 -9.61
C ALA A 192 19.34 1.43 -8.47
N VAL A 193 18.22 2.14 -8.25
CA VAL A 193 18.13 3.14 -7.18
C VAL A 193 18.14 2.47 -5.81
N ALA A 194 17.37 1.40 -5.62
CA ALA A 194 17.32 0.65 -4.37
C ALA A 194 18.71 0.08 -4.01
N LEU A 195 19.31 -0.68 -4.92
CA LEU A 195 20.63 -1.30 -4.72
C LEU A 195 21.71 -0.26 -4.39
N ARG A 196 21.68 0.90 -5.06
CA ARG A 196 22.63 1.97 -4.79
C ARG A 196 22.44 2.55 -3.39
N ASN A 197 21.20 2.78 -2.94
CA ASN A 197 20.94 3.33 -1.62
C ASN A 197 21.24 2.32 -0.50
N GLU A 198 20.89 1.06 -0.67
CA GLU A 198 21.24 -0.04 0.25
C GLU A 198 22.75 -0.10 0.49
N SER A 199 23.57 0.11 -0.56
CA SER A 199 25.04 0.12 -0.44
C SER A 199 25.61 1.24 0.45
N THR A 200 24.82 2.28 0.72
CA THR A 200 25.23 3.45 1.52
C THR A 200 24.78 3.39 2.98
N VAL A 201 23.90 2.45 3.33
CA VAL A 201 23.43 2.29 4.70
C VAL A 201 24.57 1.72 5.54
N LEU A 202 25.08 2.51 6.49
CA LEU A 202 26.16 2.10 7.38
C LEU A 202 25.70 0.89 8.22
N ARG A 203 26.53 -0.16 8.27
CA ARG A 203 26.24 -1.41 9.00
C ARG A 203 26.06 -1.23 10.52
N SER A 204 26.39 -0.07 11.07
CA SER A 204 26.12 0.28 12.47
C SER A 204 24.63 0.54 12.77
N ASP A 205 23.85 0.92 11.75
CA ASP A 205 22.39 1.05 11.80
C ASP A 205 21.68 -0.18 11.19
N ALA A 206 22.46 -1.16 10.72
CA ALA A 206 21.95 -2.43 10.24
C ALA A 206 21.56 -3.29 11.44
N TYR A 207 20.30 -3.19 11.83
CA TYR A 207 19.62 -4.20 12.62
C TYR A 207 19.84 -5.59 11.97
N PRO A 208 19.96 -6.66 12.77
CA PRO A 208 20.39 -7.96 12.27
C PRO A 208 19.61 -8.38 11.02
N ASN A 209 20.36 -8.65 9.94
CA ASN A 209 19.83 -9.19 8.68
C ASN A 209 19.10 -10.50 8.97
N HIS A 210 17.76 -10.46 9.03
CA HIS A 210 16.94 -11.66 9.21
C HIS A 210 16.60 -12.38 7.90
N LEU A 211 17.13 -11.91 6.77
CA LEU A 211 17.00 -12.61 5.48
C LEU A 211 17.62 -14.02 5.46
N SER A 212 18.48 -14.38 6.43
CA SER A 212 19.01 -15.73 6.58
C SER A 212 18.04 -16.74 7.22
N SER A 213 16.96 -16.31 7.86
CA SER A 213 15.94 -17.21 8.43
C SER A 213 14.77 -17.55 7.49
N HIS A 214 14.67 -16.92 6.31
CA HIS A 214 13.48 -17.05 5.45
C HIS A 214 13.53 -18.20 4.43
N LYS A 215 14.63 -18.96 4.32
CA LYS A 215 14.65 -20.18 3.48
C LYS A 215 13.88 -21.37 4.08
N ASN A 216 13.53 -21.33 5.36
CA ASN A 216 12.85 -22.45 6.05
C ASN A 216 11.32 -22.26 6.21
N TRP A 217 10.72 -21.24 5.61
CA TRP A 217 9.27 -21.01 5.73
C TRP A 217 8.41 -21.99 4.91
N ILE A 218 9.03 -22.84 4.07
CA ILE A 218 8.33 -23.70 3.12
C ILE A 218 7.92 -25.06 3.75
N HIS A 219 8.52 -25.53 4.85
CA HIS A 219 8.36 -26.96 5.28
C HIS A 219 8.23 -27.17 6.81
N GLY A 220 7.72 -26.19 7.57
CA GLY A 220 7.96 -26.14 9.02
C GLY A 220 6.80 -26.40 10.00
N TYR A 221 5.58 -26.74 9.56
CA TYR A 221 4.45 -26.89 10.51
C TYR A 221 3.69 -28.18 10.27
N SER A 222 3.91 -29.14 11.18
CA SER A 222 3.20 -30.41 11.28
C SER A 222 1.74 -30.18 11.66
N PHE A 223 0.84 -30.72 10.84
CA PHE A 223 -0.58 -30.84 11.12
C PHE A 223 -0.79 -31.85 12.26
N GLU A 224 -1.36 -31.42 13.38
CA GLU A 224 -2.10 -32.35 14.23
C GLU A 224 -3.61 -32.22 13.92
N PRO A 225 -4.30 -33.33 13.63
CA PRO A 225 -5.70 -33.33 13.24
C PRO A 225 -6.63 -33.21 14.45
N LEU A 226 -7.69 -32.41 14.31
CA LEU A 226 -8.95 -32.56 15.02
C LEU A 226 -10.10 -32.52 14.01
#